data_AF-A0A285BGP5-F1
#
_entry.id   AF-A0A285BGP5-F1
#
_cell.length_a   1.000
_cell.length_b   1.000
_cell.length_c   1.000
_cell.angle_alpha   90.00
_cell.angle_beta   90.00
_cell.angle_gamma   90.00
#
_symmetry.space_group_name_H-M   'P 1'
#
loop_
_entity.id
_entity.type
_entity.pdbx_description
1 polymer ?
#
loop_
_entity_poly.entity_id
_entity_poly.type
_entity_poly.pdbx_seq_one_letter_code
_entity_poly.pdbx_strand_id
1 'polypeptide(L)'
;MRKNNLPEKLKKEGGGMNSSNLITSTTNSSVTNIKSVSPQQFADVITHAIMMLYNALSGILAPLAMFLMLVSLIIFMIGALFHSSHLRKMGMGGFFGAGFGMLVYFSIPVIVGFIKSMAALFQ
;
A
#
# COMPACT_ATOMS: atom_id res chain seq x y z
N MET A 1 -9.22 -15.42 65.77
CA MET A 1 -9.11 -13.98 66.10
C MET A 1 -8.95 -13.19 64.81
N ARG A 2 -9.89 -12.26 64.57
CA ARG A 2 -10.08 -11.39 63.40
C ARG A 2 -8.92 -10.39 63.26
N LYS A 3 -8.35 -10.22 62.07
CA LYS A 3 -7.65 -8.99 61.65
C LYS A 3 -8.29 -8.49 60.36
N ASN A 4 -9.24 -7.57 60.51
CA ASN A 4 -9.90 -6.86 59.43
C ASN A 4 -9.02 -5.67 59.05
N ASN A 5 -8.47 -5.64 57.84
CA ASN A 5 -7.82 -4.45 57.30
C ASN A 5 -8.83 -3.69 56.43
N LEU A 6 -9.45 -2.67 57.02
CA LEU A 6 -10.25 -1.67 56.33
C LEU A 6 -9.32 -0.55 55.84
N PRO A 7 -9.47 -0.05 54.59
CA PRO A 7 -8.71 1.10 54.12
C PRO A 7 -9.18 2.42 54.75
N GLU A 8 -8.20 3.30 54.95
CA GLU A 8 -8.30 4.64 55.50
C GLU A 8 -9.47 5.45 54.93
N LYS A 9 -10.52 5.61 55.73
CA LYS A 9 -11.39 6.78 55.61
C LYS A 9 -10.70 7.96 56.28
N LEU A 10 -10.50 9.01 55.48
CA LEU A 10 -10.97 10.36 55.81
C LEU A 10 -10.39 10.99 57.09
N LYS A 11 -9.26 11.67 56.90
CA LYS A 11 -8.92 12.89 57.64
C LYS A 11 -8.87 14.01 56.57
N LYS A 12 -10.00 14.65 56.21
CA LYS A 12 -10.55 15.90 56.81
C LYS A 12 -9.45 16.85 57.28
N GLU A 13 -9.41 18.14 56.98
CA GLU A 13 -10.19 19.13 56.23
C GLU A 13 -9.32 20.41 56.37
N GLY A 14 -9.23 21.29 55.37
CA GLY A 14 -8.65 22.61 55.62
C GLY A 14 -8.27 23.46 54.42
N GLY A 15 -9.21 24.26 53.91
CA GLY A 15 -8.88 25.64 53.50
C GLY A 15 -9.20 26.05 52.06
N GLY A 16 -10.44 26.55 51.86
CA GLY A 16 -10.65 27.88 51.27
C GLY A 16 -10.55 28.07 49.74
N MET A 17 -11.71 27.97 49.08
CA MET A 17 -12.20 28.77 47.95
C MET A 17 -11.20 29.50 47.04
N ASN A 18 -11.24 29.16 45.74
CA ASN A 18 -11.47 30.19 44.72
C ASN A 18 -12.36 29.64 43.61
N SER A 19 -13.55 30.23 43.55
CA SER A 19 -14.51 30.14 42.46
C SER A 19 -13.85 30.65 41.17
N SER A 20 -13.76 29.82 40.13
CA SER A 20 -13.71 30.27 38.74
C SER A 20 -13.97 29.09 37.79
N ASN A 21 -15.15 29.14 37.18
CA ASN A 21 -15.44 28.66 35.82
C ASN A 21 -15.91 27.20 35.67
N LEU A 22 -17.17 27.00 36.05
CA LEU A 22 -18.07 26.12 35.32
C LEU A 22 -18.60 26.90 34.10
N ILE A 23 -18.04 26.69 32.91
CA ILE A 23 -18.70 27.01 31.63
C ILE A 23 -18.50 25.82 30.68
N THR A 24 -19.54 25.00 30.65
CA THR A 24 -20.20 24.46 29.46
C THR A 24 -19.51 24.70 28.12
N SER A 25 -18.83 23.67 27.62
CA SER A 25 -18.91 23.34 26.19
C SER A 25 -18.72 21.84 26.03
N THR A 26 -19.85 21.13 26.11
CA THR A 26 -20.06 19.98 25.24
C THR A 26 -19.85 20.45 23.82
N THR A 27 -18.65 20.28 23.29
CA THR A 27 -18.47 20.08 21.86
C THR A 27 -17.66 18.81 21.73
N ASN A 28 -18.34 17.75 21.30
CA ASN A 28 -17.73 16.64 20.58
C ASN A 28 -17.02 17.24 19.36
N SER A 29 -15.84 17.81 19.57
CA SER A 29 -14.90 18.12 18.53
C SER A 29 -13.94 16.96 18.55
N SER A 30 -14.08 16.06 17.58
CA SER A 30 -12.98 15.21 17.15
C SER A 30 -11.75 16.10 17.00
N VAL A 31 -10.91 16.16 18.05
CA VAL A 31 -9.60 16.77 17.97
C VAL A 31 -8.83 15.83 17.07
N THR A 32 -8.93 16.07 15.77
CA THR A 32 -7.99 15.51 14.81
C THR A 32 -6.64 15.97 15.31
N ASN A 33 -5.91 15.06 15.95
CA ASN A 33 -4.54 15.26 16.35
C ASN A 33 -3.75 15.34 15.04
N ILE A 34 -3.75 16.51 14.41
CA ILE A 34 -3.00 16.78 13.19
C ILE A 34 -1.55 16.89 13.64
N LYS A 35 -0.90 15.73 13.73
CA LYS A 35 0.53 15.62 14.02
C LYS A 35 1.27 16.10 12.77
N SER A 36 2.11 17.12 12.90
CA SER A 36 2.98 17.53 11.80
C SER A 36 3.93 16.38 11.46
N VAL A 37 3.73 15.77 10.31
CA VAL A 37 4.64 14.75 9.78
C VAL A 37 5.84 15.45 9.17
N SER A 38 7.04 14.99 9.48
CA SER A 38 8.21 15.44 8.74
C SER A 38 8.13 14.93 7.30
N PRO A 39 8.72 15.62 6.31
CA PRO A 39 8.74 15.16 4.92
C PRO A 39 9.25 13.72 4.76
N GLN A 40 10.19 13.32 5.63
CA GLN A 40 10.74 11.96 5.67
C GLN A 40 9.70 10.93 6.14
N GLN A 41 8.94 11.23 7.19
CA GLN A 41 7.88 10.34 7.68
C GLN A 41 6.75 10.17 6.65
N PHE A 42 6.44 11.23 5.90
CA PHE A 42 5.49 11.13 4.79
C PHE A 42 6.02 10.20 3.68
N ALA A 43 7.27 10.39 3.26
CA ALA A 43 7.91 9.55 2.26
C ALA A 43 7.91 8.07 2.69
N ASP A 44 8.28 7.77 3.93
CA ASP A 44 8.30 6.39 4.45
C ASP A 44 6.92 5.72 4.42
N VAL A 45 5.86 6.44 4.83
CA VAL A 45 4.49 5.90 4.81
C VAL A 45 4.03 5.63 3.38
N ILE A 46 4.31 6.55 2.45
CA ILE A 46 3.98 6.38 1.03
C ILE A 46 4.76 5.22 0.42
N THR A 47 6.07 5.15 0.67
CA THR A 47 6.91 4.04 0.22
C THR A 47 6.43 2.72 0.78
N HIS A 48 6.04 2.66 2.06
CA HIS A 48 5.51 1.46 2.68
C HIS A 48 4.20 1.00 2.03
N ALA A 49 3.28 1.93 1.76
CA ALA A 49 2.03 1.64 1.05
C ALA A 49 2.28 1.11 -0.37
N ILE A 50 3.21 1.73 -1.10
CA ILE A 50 3.60 1.29 -2.46
C ILE A 50 4.24 -0.11 -2.40
N MET A 51 5.12 -0.37 -1.43
CA MET A 51 5.78 -1.66 -1.25
C MET A 51 4.79 -2.78 -0.88
N MET A 52 3.79 -2.50 -0.05
CA MET A 52 2.72 -3.46 0.24
C MET A 52 1.93 -3.81 -1.03
N LEU A 53 1.55 -2.79 -1.82
CA LEU A 53 0.85 -3.02 -3.09
C LEU A 53 1.71 -3.81 -4.07
N TYR A 54 2.99 -3.46 -4.19
CA TYR A 54 3.94 -4.19 -5.02
C TYR A 54 4.06 -5.65 -4.60
N ASN A 55 4.21 -5.94 -3.30
CA ASN A 55 4.31 -7.31 -2.80
C ASN A 55 3.03 -8.13 -3.00
N ALA A 56 1.85 -7.49 -2.88
CA ALA A 56 0.58 -8.15 -3.15
C ALA A 56 0.43 -8.51 -4.64
N LEU A 57 0.90 -7.63 -5.53
CA LEU A 57 0.77 -7.79 -6.97
C LEU A 57 1.89 -8.64 -7.58
N SER A 58 3.12 -8.59 -7.05
CA SER A 58 4.31 -9.21 -7.65
C SER A 58 4.15 -10.72 -7.82
N GLY A 59 3.51 -11.40 -6.87
CA GLY A 59 3.27 -12.84 -6.94
C GLY A 59 2.25 -13.26 -8.01
N ILE A 60 1.31 -12.38 -8.38
CA ILE A 60 0.22 -12.70 -9.31
C ILE A 60 0.46 -12.17 -10.74
N LEU A 61 1.29 -11.14 -10.91
CA LEU A 61 1.54 -10.53 -12.22
C LEU A 61 2.07 -11.52 -13.26
N ALA A 62 3.09 -12.31 -12.89
CA ALA A 62 3.69 -13.29 -13.81
C ALA A 62 2.71 -14.39 -14.25
N PRO A 63 2.01 -15.11 -13.35
CA PRO A 63 1.02 -16.11 -13.78
C PRO A 63 -0.17 -15.49 -14.52
N LEU A 64 -0.59 -14.27 -14.17
CA LEU A 64 -1.64 -13.55 -14.89
C LEU A 64 -1.21 -13.22 -16.34
N ALA A 65 0.01 -12.74 -16.53
CA ALA A 65 0.55 -12.45 -17.85
C ALA A 65 0.69 -13.72 -18.70
N MET A 66 1.15 -14.83 -18.11
CA MET A 66 1.19 -16.12 -18.79
C MET A 66 -0.20 -16.60 -19.19
N PHE A 67 -1.19 -16.45 -18.31
CA PHE A 67 -2.58 -16.80 -18.61
C PHE A 67 -3.12 -15.97 -19.79
N LEU A 68 -2.91 -14.65 -19.78
CA LEU A 68 -3.32 -13.77 -20.88
C LEU A 68 -2.63 -14.11 -22.21
N MET A 69 -1.34 -14.45 -22.16
CA MET A 69 -0.62 -14.95 -23.33
C MET A 69 -1.22 -16.25 -23.86
N LEU A 70 -1.55 -17.20 -22.99
CA LEU A 70 -2.13 -18.48 -23.38
C LEU A 70 -3.50 -18.29 -24.03
N VAL A 71 -4.36 -17.48 -23.42
CA VAL A 71 -5.69 -17.14 -23.98
C VAL A 71 -5.52 -16.45 -25.35
N SER A 72 -4.60 -15.51 -25.46
CA SER A 72 -4.31 -14.81 -26.71
C SER A 72 -3.80 -15.76 -27.80
N LEU A 73 -2.96 -16.72 -27.43
CA LEU A 73 -2.45 -17.76 -28.32
C LEU A 73 -3.57 -18.69 -28.81
N ILE A 74 -4.49 -19.08 -27.92
CA ILE A 74 -5.66 -19.91 -28.28
C ILE A 74 -6.55 -19.15 -29.28
N ILE A 75 -6.87 -17.89 -28.99
CA ILE A 75 -7.69 -17.05 -29.89
C ILE A 75 -6.98 -16.87 -31.25
N PHE A 76 -5.66 -16.71 -31.23
CA PHE A 76 -4.86 -16.61 -32.45
C PHE A 76 -4.91 -17.91 -33.28
N MET A 77 -4.74 -19.08 -32.64
CA MET A 77 -4.86 -20.40 -33.28
C MET A 77 -6.24 -20.61 -33.90
N ILE A 78 -7.31 -20.30 -33.15
CA ILE A 78 -8.69 -20.38 -33.66
C ILE A 78 -8.85 -19.44 -34.87
N GLY A 79 -8.40 -18.19 -34.76
CA GLY A 79 -8.46 -17.24 -35.87
C GLY A 79 -7.69 -17.71 -37.11
N ALA A 80 -6.56 -18.39 -36.93
CA ALA A 80 -5.80 -18.98 -38.01
C ALA A 80 -6.53 -20.16 -38.67
N LEU A 81 -7.10 -21.09 -37.88
CA LEU A 81 -7.83 -22.25 -38.40
C LEU A 81 -9.09 -21.86 -39.18
N PHE A 82 -9.85 -20.89 -38.68
CA PHE A 82 -11.08 -20.41 -39.33
C PHE A 82 -10.81 -19.34 -40.40
N HIS A 83 -9.54 -19.05 -40.75
CA HIS A 83 -9.15 -17.96 -41.66
C HIS A 83 -9.75 -16.59 -41.31
N SER A 84 -10.15 -16.40 -40.05
CA SER A 84 -10.78 -15.16 -39.59
C SER A 84 -9.71 -14.14 -39.21
N SER A 85 -9.56 -13.13 -40.06
CA SER A 85 -8.62 -12.03 -39.85
C SER A 85 -8.91 -11.22 -38.58
N HIS A 86 -10.17 -11.14 -38.14
CA HIS A 86 -10.57 -10.45 -36.91
C HIS A 86 -10.08 -11.19 -35.65
N LEU A 87 -10.33 -12.50 -35.54
CA LEU A 87 -9.85 -13.28 -34.40
C LEU A 87 -8.32 -13.33 -34.37
N ARG A 88 -7.69 -13.44 -35.55
CA ARG A 88 -6.23 -13.46 -35.64
C ARG A 88 -5.61 -12.14 -35.17
N LYS A 89 -6.19 -10.99 -35.54
CA LYS A 89 -5.75 -9.67 -35.06
C LYS A 89 -5.98 -9.50 -33.55
N MET A 90 -7.11 -9.98 -33.03
CA MET A 90 -7.41 -9.91 -31.60
C MET A 90 -6.42 -10.75 -30.77
N GLY A 91 -6.14 -11.99 -31.19
CA GLY A 91 -5.14 -12.84 -30.55
C GLY A 91 -3.73 -12.25 -30.63
N MET A 92 -3.36 -11.67 -31.76
CA MET A 92 -2.06 -11.01 -31.92
C MET A 92 -1.94 -9.77 -31.03
N GLY A 93 -2.98 -8.95 -30.93
CA GLY A 93 -3.03 -7.79 -30.05
C GLY A 93 -2.88 -8.17 -28.58
N GLY A 94 -3.57 -9.22 -28.14
CA GLY A 94 -3.41 -9.76 -26.78
C GLY A 94 -2.02 -10.33 -26.51
N PHE A 95 -1.44 -11.04 -27.49
CA PHE A 95 -0.10 -11.61 -27.38
C PHE A 95 0.99 -10.53 -27.29
N PHE A 96 0.95 -9.53 -28.18
CA PHE A 96 1.88 -8.40 -28.14
C PHE A 96 1.66 -7.51 -26.92
N GLY A 97 0.41 -7.28 -26.50
CA GLY A 97 0.10 -6.50 -25.31
C GLY A 97 0.64 -7.15 -24.03
N ALA A 98 0.39 -8.45 -23.83
CA ALA A 98 0.92 -9.20 -22.70
C ALA A 98 2.45 -9.32 -22.74
N GLY A 99 3.03 -9.57 -23.93
CA GLY A 99 4.48 -9.64 -24.12
C GLY A 99 5.18 -8.32 -23.83
N PHE A 100 4.64 -7.20 -24.30
CA PHE A 100 5.17 -5.88 -24.01
C PHE A 100 5.05 -5.54 -22.52
N GLY A 101 3.93 -5.86 -21.88
CA GLY A 101 3.75 -5.70 -20.43
C GLY A 101 4.80 -6.45 -19.62
N MET A 102 5.09 -7.71 -19.98
CA MET A 102 6.17 -8.49 -19.37
C MET A 102 7.55 -7.89 -19.62
N LEU A 103 7.82 -7.42 -20.84
CA LEU A 103 9.09 -6.80 -21.20
C LEU A 103 9.34 -5.57 -20.32
N VAL A 104 8.34 -4.69 -20.16
CA VAL A 104 8.43 -3.52 -19.28
C VAL A 104 8.64 -3.94 -17.83
N TYR A 105 7.86 -4.92 -17.33
CA TYR A 105 7.99 -5.42 -15.97
C TYR A 105 9.43 -5.88 -15.64
N PHE A 106 10.07 -6.62 -16.54
CA PHE A 106 11.45 -7.07 -16.35
C PHE A 106 12.52 -6.02 -16.67
N SER A 107 12.20 -5.00 -17.47
CA SER A 107 13.17 -3.95 -17.83
C SER A 107 13.45 -3.00 -16.66
N ILE A 108 12.47 -2.75 -15.79
CA ILE A 108 12.62 -1.85 -14.64
C ILE A 108 13.81 -2.24 -13.74
N PRO A 109 13.92 -3.48 -13.22
CA PRO A 109 15.06 -3.86 -12.38
C PRO A 109 16.40 -3.80 -13.12
N VAL A 110 16.42 -4.08 -14.42
CA VAL A 110 17.63 -3.99 -15.26
C VAL A 110 18.11 -2.54 -15.36
N ILE A 111 17.20 -1.60 -15.62
CA ILE A 111 17.52 -0.17 -15.72
C ILE A 111 18.00 0.37 -14.36
N VAL A 112 17.32 0.03 -13.28
CA VAL A 112 17.72 0.44 -11.92
C VAL A 112 19.08 -0.14 -11.56
N GLY A 113 19.32 -1.42 -11.88
CA GLY A 113 20.62 -2.07 -11.72
C GLY A 113 21.72 -1.35 -12.48
N PHE A 114 21.47 -1.03 -13.75
CA PHE A 114 22.41 -0.31 -14.61
C PHE A 114 22.79 1.07 -14.06
N ILE A 115 21.79 1.87 -13.63
CA ILE A 115 22.04 3.18 -13.02
C ILE A 115 22.88 3.05 -11.75
N LYS A 116 22.57 2.07 -10.89
CA LYS A 116 23.34 1.82 -9.66
C LYS A 116 24.78 1.42 -9.96
N SER A 117 25.00 0.54 -10.94
CA SER A 117 26.35 0.14 -11.36
C SER A 117 27.15 1.30 -11.91
N MET A 118 26.53 2.20 -12.69
CA MET A 118 27.19 3.40 -13.17
C MET A 118 27.51 4.37 -12.03
N ALA A 119 26.59 4.59 -11.09
CA ALA A 119 26.82 5.45 -9.93
C ALA A 119 28.00 4.95 -9.07
N ALA A 120 28.14 3.63 -8.91
CA ALA A 120 29.24 3.02 -8.16
C ALA A 120 30.62 3.20 -8.83
N LEU A 121 30.69 3.53 -10.13
CA LEU A 121 31.97 3.80 -10.80
C LEU A 121 32.50 5.21 -10.54
N PHE A 122 31.66 6.11 -10.00
CA PHE A 122 32.02 7.51 -9.72
C PHE A 122 32.17 7.81 -8.22
N GLN A 123 32.12 6.79 -7.36
CA GLN A 123 32.40 6.86 -5.92
C GLN A 123 33.74 6.19 -5.62
#